data_AF-A0A2C1M3K6-F1
#
_entry.id   AF-A0A2C1M3K6-F1
#
_cell.length_a   1.000
_cell.length_b   1.000
_cell.length_c   1.000
_cell.angle_alpha   90.00
_cell.angle_beta   90.00
_cell.angle_gamma   90.00
#
_symmetry.space_group_name_H-M   'P 1'
#
loop_
_entity.id
_entity.type
_entity.pdbx_description
1 polymer ?
#
loop_
_entity_poly.entity_id
_entity_poly.type
_entity_poly.pdbx_seq_one_letter_code
_entity_poly.pdbx_strand_id
1 'polypeptide(L)'
;MSSLEKKNDFLALAVTIFLSTVIGTCLDAFFVTKQIYSFPVRPFPSIFSVNIGFTLLVLPILTATFIQISKTLSAISRTLLIISIGICASMFEQVAEKLGLFIHSSDWYHTYSLFGYMIFLSFIWIVYKWIQK
;
A
#
# COMPACT_ATOMS: atom_id res chain seq x y z
N MET A 1 11.39 -17.68 -20.33
CA MET A 1 10.54 -18.14 -19.22
C MET A 1 9.69 -19.30 -19.69
N SER A 2 9.75 -20.42 -18.98
CA SER A 2 8.90 -21.59 -19.23
C SER A 2 7.42 -21.28 -18.90
N SER A 3 6.49 -22.11 -19.37
CA SER A 3 5.06 -21.98 -19.05
C SER A 3 4.79 -22.10 -17.54
N LEU A 4 5.56 -22.93 -16.84
CA LEU A 4 5.49 -23.12 -15.40
C LEU A 4 5.96 -21.87 -14.64
N GLU A 5 7.08 -21.26 -15.06
CA GLU A 5 7.58 -20.02 -14.46
C GLU A 5 6.58 -18.87 -14.62
N LYS A 6 5.91 -18.76 -15.77
CA LYS A 6 4.87 -17.74 -15.99
C LYS A 6 3.65 -17.96 -15.08
N LYS A 7 3.26 -19.22 -14.86
CA LYS A 7 2.15 -19.57 -13.97
C LYS A 7 2.47 -19.21 -12.52
N ASN A 8 3.68 -19.53 -12.06
CA ASN A 8 4.13 -19.20 -10.70
C ASN A 8 4.25 -17.69 -10.49
N ASP A 9 4.73 -16.95 -11.49
CA ASP A 9 4.82 -15.49 -11.43
C ASP A 9 3.43 -14.82 -11.34
N PHE A 10 2.46 -15.29 -12.13
CA PHE A 10 1.08 -14.81 -12.07
C PHE A 10 0.43 -15.11 -10.71
N LEU A 11 0.59 -16.33 -10.20
CA LEU A 11 0.09 -16.71 -8.87
C LEU A 11 0.71 -15.84 -7.77
N ALA A 12 2.04 -15.66 -7.79
CA ALA A 12 2.74 -14.83 -6.83
C ALA A 12 2.22 -13.38 -6.86
N LEU A 13 2.01 -12.82 -8.05
CA LEU A 13 1.45 -11.48 -8.21
C LEU A 13 0.03 -11.39 -7.65
N ALA A 14 -0.86 -12.32 -8.02
CA ALA A 14 -2.25 -12.33 -7.58
C ALA A 14 -2.37 -12.46 -6.05
N VAL A 15 -1.61 -13.37 -5.45
CA VAL A 15 -1.59 -13.55 -3.98
C VAL A 15 -1.01 -12.33 -3.28
N THR A 16 0.04 -11.73 -3.84
CA THR A 16 0.66 -10.52 -3.27
C THR A 16 -0.31 -9.33 -3.30
N ILE A 17 -1.03 -9.14 -4.41
CA ILE A 17 -2.07 -8.10 -4.53
C ILE A 17 -3.20 -8.34 -3.53
N PHE A 18 -3.69 -9.58 -3.45
CA PHE A 18 -4.73 -9.92 -2.49
C PHE A 18 -4.28 -9.64 -1.06
N LEU A 19 -3.09 -10.12 -0.68
CA LEU A 19 -2.53 -9.89 0.65
C LEU A 19 -2.32 -8.40 0.94
N SER A 20 -1.85 -7.63 -0.03
CA SER A 20 -1.62 -6.19 0.15
C SER A 20 -2.92 -5.46 0.45
N THR A 21 -4.02 -5.82 -0.24
CA THR A 21 -5.35 -5.27 0.06
C THR A 21 -5.82 -5.65 1.45
N VAL A 22 -5.73 -6.93 1.83
CA VAL A 22 -6.16 -7.38 3.16
C VAL A 22 -5.40 -6.65 4.27
N ILE A 23 -4.07 -6.61 4.19
CA ILE A 23 -3.25 -5.96 5.23
C ILE A 23 -3.48 -4.45 5.24
N GLY A 24 -3.50 -3.80 4.07
CA GLY A 24 -3.74 -2.36 3.97
C GLY A 24 -5.09 -1.97 4.57
N THR A 25 -6.16 -2.68 4.23
CA THR A 25 -7.49 -2.43 4.78
C THR A 25 -7.59 -2.73 6.28
N CYS A 26 -6.90 -3.77 6.76
CA CYS A 26 -6.84 -4.06 8.20
C CYS A 26 -6.13 -2.94 8.97
N LEU A 27 -5.04 -2.39 8.42
CA LEU A 27 -4.35 -1.24 9.00
C LEU A 27 -5.26 0.00 9.00
N ASP A 28 -5.93 0.28 7.87
CA ASP A 28 -6.90 1.38 7.78
C ASP A 28 -8.01 1.25 8.83
N ALA A 29 -8.61 0.06 8.92
CA ALA A 29 -9.68 -0.20 9.88
C ALA A 29 -9.20 -0.05 11.33
N PHE A 30 -7.98 -0.50 11.63
CA PHE A 30 -7.39 -0.36 12.96
C PHE A 30 -7.21 1.12 13.33
N PHE A 31 -6.56 1.92 12.47
CA PHE A 31 -6.29 3.33 12.76
C PHE A 31 -7.56 4.18 12.79
N VAL A 32 -8.52 3.93 11.90
CA VAL A 32 -9.84 4.59 11.93
C VAL A 32 -10.60 4.26 13.21
N THR A 33 -10.59 2.99 13.65
CA THR A 33 -11.24 2.59 14.90
C THR A 33 -10.60 3.26 16.11
N LYS A 34 -9.28 3.46 16.08
CA LYS A 34 -8.54 4.18 17.11
C LYS A 34 -8.65 5.71 17.01
N GLN A 35 -9.42 6.23 16.06
CA GLN A 35 -9.56 7.67 15.80
C GLN A 35 -8.23 8.37 15.51
N ILE A 36 -7.25 7.62 15.01
CA ILE A 36 -5.92 8.16 14.66
C ILE A 36 -6.00 8.95 13.36
N TYR A 37 -6.85 8.51 12.42
CA TYR A 37 -7.26 9.27 11.26
C TYR A 37 -8.66 8.88 10.80
N SER A 38 -9.22 9.62 9.84
CA SER A 38 -10.50 9.32 9.21
C SER A 38 -10.49 9.68 7.71
N PHE A 39 -11.42 9.10 6.96
CA PHE A 39 -11.63 9.39 5.54
C PHE A 39 -13.00 10.07 5.35
N PRO A 40 -13.11 11.40 5.38
CA PRO A 40 -14.40 12.09 5.27
C PRO A 40 -15.06 11.87 3.92
N VAL A 41 -14.27 11.93 2.84
CA VAL A 41 -14.75 11.76 1.46
C VAL A 41 -14.57 10.31 1.01
N ARG A 42 -15.65 9.57 1.24
CA ARG A 42 -15.88 8.13 1.14
C ARG A 42 -16.79 7.51 0.09
N PRO A 43 -16.50 6.42 -0.63
CA PRO A 43 -17.56 5.58 -1.18
C PRO A 43 -18.33 4.87 -0.06
N PHE A 44 -19.66 4.93 -0.08
CA PHE A 44 -20.57 4.28 0.88
C PHE A 44 -20.24 4.54 2.36
N PRO A 45 -20.21 5.82 2.81
CA PRO A 45 -19.75 6.19 4.14
C PRO A 45 -20.63 5.67 5.29
N SER A 46 -21.88 5.28 5.02
CA SER A 46 -22.80 4.67 6.00
C SER A 46 -22.49 3.19 6.28
N ILE A 47 -21.70 2.53 5.42
CA ILE A 47 -21.38 1.11 5.52
C ILE A 47 -19.92 0.91 5.89
N PHE A 48 -19.01 1.61 5.20
CA PHE A 48 -17.59 1.48 5.43
C PHE A 48 -17.06 2.69 6.19
N SER A 49 -16.22 2.45 7.19
CA SER A 49 -15.45 3.49 7.89
C SER A 49 -14.13 3.82 7.17
N VAL A 50 -13.61 2.87 6.39
CA VAL A 50 -12.41 2.99 5.55
C VAL A 50 -12.76 3.38 4.11
N ASN A 51 -11.78 3.90 3.37
CA ASN A 51 -11.98 4.19 1.95
C ASN A 51 -11.91 2.91 1.10
N ILE A 52 -13.07 2.29 0.87
CA ILE A 52 -13.16 1.03 0.11
C ILE A 52 -12.70 1.19 -1.36
N GLY A 53 -12.79 2.39 -1.94
CA GLY A 53 -12.26 2.68 -3.28
C GLY A 53 -10.74 2.60 -3.32
N PHE A 54 -10.06 3.09 -2.29
CA PHE A 54 -8.62 2.93 -2.14
C PHE A 54 -8.24 1.45 -2.02
N THR A 55 -8.97 0.70 -1.18
CA THR A 55 -8.78 -0.74 -0.97
C THR A 55 -8.94 -1.57 -2.24
N LEU A 56 -10.02 -1.36 -3.01
CA LEU A 56 -10.39 -2.25 -4.11
C LEU A 56 -9.75 -1.86 -5.45
N LEU A 57 -9.31 -0.61 -5.62
CA LEU A 57 -8.79 -0.11 -6.89
C LEU A 57 -7.37 0.41 -6.77
N VAL A 58 -7.15 1.41 -5.92
CA VAL A 58 -5.87 2.12 -5.85
C VAL A 58 -4.76 1.20 -5.36
N LEU A 59 -4.98 0.50 -4.24
CA LEU A 59 -3.98 -0.34 -3.61
C LEU A 59 -3.56 -1.55 -4.47
N PRO A 60 -4.49 -2.28 -5.15
CA PRO A 60 -4.13 -3.30 -6.13
C PRO A 60 -3.27 -2.77 -7.28
N ILE A 61 -3.65 -1.63 -7.86
CA ILE A 61 -2.93 -1.04 -9.00
C ILE A 61 -1.53 -0.58 -8.57
N LEU A 62 -1.41 0.06 -7.41
CA LEU A 62 -0.11 0.47 -6.86
C LEU A 62 0.77 -0.74 -6.54
N THR A 63 0.21 -1.78 -5.93
CA THR A 63 0.94 -3.02 -5.60
C THR A 63 1.43 -3.70 -6.88
N ALA A 64 0.56 -3.86 -7.88
CA ALA A 64 0.91 -4.47 -9.15
C ALA A 64 2.02 -3.68 -9.85
N THR A 65 1.87 -2.36 -9.94
CA THR A 65 2.86 -1.45 -10.54
C THR A 65 4.21 -1.55 -9.82
N PHE A 66 4.20 -1.49 -8.49
CA PHE A 66 5.40 -1.61 -7.66
C PHE A 66 6.14 -2.94 -7.91
N ILE A 67 5.42 -4.07 -7.96
CA ILE A 67 6.02 -5.38 -8.23
C ILE A 67 6.61 -5.43 -9.64
N GLN A 68 5.88 -4.97 -10.66
CA GLN A 68 6.38 -5.01 -12.04
C GLN A 68 7.66 -4.20 -12.23
N ILE A 69 7.74 -3.02 -11.63
CA ILE A 69 8.96 -2.21 -11.64
C ILE A 69 10.06 -2.91 -10.82
N SER A 70 9.74 -3.39 -9.62
CA SER A 70 10.72 -4.00 -8.71
C SER A 70 11.40 -5.26 -9.26
N LYS A 71 10.74 -5.98 -10.19
CA LYS A 71 11.31 -7.16 -10.87
C LYS A 71 12.50 -6.83 -11.77
N THR A 72 12.57 -5.61 -12.30
CA THR A 72 13.64 -5.19 -13.23
C THR A 72 14.78 -4.47 -12.52
N LEU A 73 14.63 -4.18 -11.21
CA LEU A 73 15.57 -3.41 -10.43
C LEU A 73 16.56 -4.27 -9.64
N SER A 74 17.78 -3.76 -9.49
CA SER A 74 18.74 -4.26 -8.51
C SER A 74 18.23 -4.09 -7.08
N ALA A 75 18.83 -4.79 -6.11
CA ALA A 75 18.44 -4.65 -4.71
C ALA A 75 18.59 -3.20 -4.20
N ILE A 76 19.68 -2.52 -4.58
CA ILE A 76 19.94 -1.12 -4.18
C ILE A 76 18.92 -0.18 -4.82
N SER A 77 18.70 -0.31 -6.14
CA SER A 77 17.74 0.52 -6.87
C SER A 77 16.31 0.34 -6.34
N ARG A 78 15.95 -0.88 -5.95
CA ARG A 78 14.65 -1.17 -5.33
C ARG A 78 14.52 -0.56 -3.94
N THR A 79 15.57 -0.61 -3.12
CA THR A 79 15.57 0.07 -1.81
C THR A 79 15.38 1.58 -1.99
N LEU A 80 16.07 2.19 -2.96
CA LEU A 80 15.88 3.60 -3.29
C LEU A 80 14.44 3.88 -3.76
N LEU A 81 13.87 3.02 -4.61
CA LEU A 81 12.47 3.14 -5.03
C LEU A 81 11.50 3.12 -3.83
N ILE A 82 11.69 2.19 -2.89
CA ILE A 82 10.84 2.09 -1.68
C ILE A 82 10.94 3.38 -0.85
N ILE A 83 12.15 3.91 -0.65
CA ILE A 83 12.37 5.18 0.06
C ILE A 83 11.66 6.32 -0.68
N SER A 84 11.84 6.43 -2.00
CA SER A 84 11.21 7.47 -2.81
C SER A 84 9.69 7.40 -2.74
N ILE A 85 9.10 6.20 -2.85
CA ILE A 85 7.65 6.03 -2.72
C ILE A 85 7.19 6.42 -1.32
N GLY A 86 7.92 6.04 -0.26
CA GLY A 86 7.59 6.43 1.11
C GLY A 86 7.55 7.95 1.30
N ILE A 87 8.53 8.66 0.75
CA ILE A 87 8.57 10.14 0.78
C ILE A 87 7.39 10.71 0.01
N CYS A 88 7.17 10.26 -1.24
CA CYS A 88 6.06 10.74 -2.05
C CYS A 88 4.71 10.48 -1.38
N ALA A 89 4.49 9.29 -0.84
CA ALA A 89 3.24 8.91 -0.19
C ALA A 89 2.98 9.77 1.06
N SER A 90 3.99 9.99 1.92
CA SER A 90 3.87 10.89 3.09
C SER A 90 3.55 12.35 2.68
N MET A 91 4.09 12.82 1.56
CA MET A 91 3.72 14.13 1.01
C MET A 91 2.29 14.16 0.45
N PHE A 92 1.90 13.15 -0.32
CA PHE A 92 0.54 13.02 -0.86
C PHE A 92 -0.51 12.94 0.24
N GLU A 93 -0.17 12.33 1.36
CA GLU A 93 -1.04 12.23 2.52
C GLU A 93 -1.37 13.61 3.11
N GLN A 94 -0.36 14.47 3.28
CA GLN A 94 -0.55 15.86 3.71
C GLN A 94 -1.36 16.67 2.69
N VAL A 95 -1.21 16.39 1.39
CA VAL A 95 -2.03 17.02 0.35
C VAL A 95 -3.48 16.54 0.44
N ALA A 96 -3.71 15.23 0.61
CA ALA A 96 -5.03 14.65 0.80
C ALA A 96 -5.72 15.23 2.05
N GLU A 97 -4.93 15.54 3.08
CA GLU A 97 -5.39 16.20 4.28
C GLU A 97 -5.85 17.64 4.05
N LYS A 98 -5.06 18.43 3.33
CA LYS A 98 -5.46 19.79 2.92
C LYS A 98 -6.70 19.81 2.03
N LEU A 99 -6.92 18.74 1.26
CA LEU A 99 -8.11 18.58 0.41
C LEU A 99 -9.33 18.00 1.17
N GLY A 100 -9.19 17.67 2.46
CA GLY A 100 -10.27 17.08 3.27
C GLY A 100 -10.64 15.63 2.91
N LEU A 101 -9.83 14.97 2.08
CA LEU A 101 -10.03 13.57 1.69
C LEU A 101 -9.60 12.60 2.80
N PHE A 102 -8.70 13.07 3.67
CA PHE A 102 -8.11 12.34 4.77
C PHE A 102 -7.91 13.31 5.93
N ILE A 103 -8.09 12.90 7.19
CA ILE A 103 -7.86 13.79 8.34
C ILE A 103 -7.14 13.02 9.41
N HIS A 104 -6.02 13.54 9.89
CA HIS A 104 -5.31 12.96 11.02
C HIS A 104 -5.74 13.57 12.34
N SER A 105 -5.61 12.78 13.40
CA SER A 105 -5.61 13.28 14.77
C SER A 105 -4.33 14.07 15.05
N SER A 106 -4.36 14.91 16.08
CA SER A 106 -3.18 15.64 16.59
C SER A 106 -2.03 14.72 17.02
N ASP A 107 -2.32 13.47 17.32
CA ASP A 107 -1.37 12.49 17.85
C ASP A 107 -0.60 11.76 16.73
N TRP A 108 -0.97 12.00 15.47
CA TRP A 108 -0.29 11.41 14.33
C TRP A 108 0.90 12.26 13.88
N TYR A 109 2.07 11.63 13.84
CA TYR A 109 3.26 12.21 13.23
C TYR A 109 3.40 11.68 11.80
N HIS A 110 3.49 12.56 10.80
CA HIS A 110 3.65 12.16 9.40
C HIS A 110 4.89 11.30 9.11
N THR A 111 5.87 11.30 10.01
CA THR A 111 7.03 10.39 9.98
C THR A 111 6.60 8.93 10.10
N TYR A 112 5.50 8.63 10.79
CA TYR A 112 4.91 7.29 10.86
C TYR A 112 4.44 6.81 9.50
N SER A 113 3.83 7.69 8.71
CA SER A 113 3.42 7.37 7.34
C SER A 113 4.63 7.02 6.46
N LEU A 114 5.69 7.83 6.53
CA LEU A 114 6.93 7.57 5.78
C LEU A 114 7.48 6.16 6.06
N PHE A 115 7.70 5.82 7.33
CA PHE A 115 8.21 4.50 7.70
C PHE A 115 7.18 3.39 7.44
N GLY A 116 5.90 3.66 7.65
CA GLY A 116 4.81 2.72 7.41
C GLY A 116 4.75 2.26 5.95
N TYR A 117 4.79 3.18 4.99
CA TYR A 117 4.83 2.83 3.57
C TYR A 117 6.11 2.07 3.20
N MET A 118 7.26 2.45 3.75
CA MET A 118 8.52 1.74 3.49
C MET A 118 8.49 0.29 4.00
N ILE A 119 7.99 0.09 5.22
CA ILE A 119 7.83 -1.24 5.83
C ILE A 119 6.84 -2.06 5.01
N PHE A 120 5.69 -1.48 4.65
CA PHE A 120 4.67 -2.14 3.86
C PHE A 120 5.22 -2.62 2.51
N LEU A 121 5.84 -1.74 1.72
CA LEU A 121 6.38 -2.12 0.41
C LEU A 121 7.52 -3.14 0.50
N SER A 122 8.36 -3.04 1.53
CA SER A 122 9.41 -4.03 1.80
C SER A 122 8.82 -5.40 2.09
N PHE A 123 7.79 -5.46 2.95
CA PHE A 123 7.06 -6.69 3.27
C PHE A 123 6.40 -7.30 2.04
N ILE A 124 5.70 -6.49 1.25
CA ILE A 124 5.05 -6.92 0.01
C ILE A 124 6.06 -7.51 -0.99
N TRP A 125 7.22 -6.88 -1.14
CA TRP A 125 8.28 -7.43 -1.99
C TRP A 125 8.82 -8.78 -1.50
N ILE A 126 9.01 -8.93 -0.18
CA ILE A 126 9.47 -10.18 0.43
C ILE A 126 8.46 -11.30 0.16
N VAL A 127 7.17 -11.05 0.37
CA VAL A 127 6.10 -12.03 0.11
C VAL A 127 6.10 -12.45 -1.35
N TYR A 128 6.13 -11.49 -2.28
CA TYR A 128 6.17 -11.79 -3.70
C TYR A 128 7.35 -12.71 -4.05
N LYS A 129 8.55 -12.38 -3.58
CA LYS A 129 9.76 -13.18 -3.82
C LYS A 129 9.71 -14.56 -3.17
N TRP A 130 9.01 -14.70 -2.05
CA TRP A 130 8.85 -15.98 -1.38
C TRP A 130 7.91 -16.92 -2.16
N ILE A 131 6.81 -16.40 -2.71
CA ILE A 131 5.84 -17.19 -3.48
C ILE A 131 6.33 -17.49 -4.91
N GLN A 132 7.09 -16.56 -5.50
CA GLN A 132 7.63 -16.74 -6.86
C GLN A 132 8.70 -17.84 -6.94
N LYS A 133 9.43 -18.09 -5.85
CA LYS A 133 10.45 -19.13 -5.75
C LYS A 133 9.81 -20.52 -5.78
#